data_AF-A0A1T3VUZ4-F1
#
_entry.id   AF-A0A1T3VUZ4-F1
#
_cell.length_a   1.000
_cell.length_b   1.000
_cell.length_c   1.000
_cell.angle_alpha   90.00
_cell.angle_beta   90.00
_cell.angle_gamma   90.00
#
_symmetry.space_group_name_H-M   'P 1'
#
loop_
_entity.id
_entity.type
_entity.pdbx_description
1 polymer ?
#
loop_
_entity_poly.entity_id
_entity_poly.type
_entity_poly.pdbx_seq_one_letter_code
_entity_poly.pdbx_strand_id
1 'polypeptide(L)'
;MSTTNEGSLWGGRFADGPSDALAALSKSTHFDWVLAPYDVTASKAHARVLHRAGLLTDEQRDGLLAGLDSLGSDVADGSFGPLPTDEDVHGALERGLIDRVGPELGGRLRAGRSRNDQVATLFRMWLRD
;
A
#
# COMPACT_ATOMS: atom_id res chain seq x y z
N MET A 1 -17.39 -0.06 15.03
CA MET A 1 -16.70 0.33 13.80
C MET A 1 -15.23 0.01 14.00
N SER A 2 -14.67 -0.94 13.24
CA SER A 2 -13.25 -1.26 13.32
C SER A 2 -12.49 -0.19 12.54
N THR A 3 -11.93 0.76 13.28
CA THR A 3 -10.94 1.70 12.74
C THR A 3 -9.72 0.87 12.36
N THR A 4 -9.37 0.90 11.08
CA THR A 4 -8.08 0.38 10.63
C THR A 4 -7.02 1.21 11.37
N ASN A 5 -6.14 0.58 12.16
CA ASN A 5 -5.05 1.30 12.82
C ASN A 5 -4.26 2.06 11.75
N GLU A 6 -4.02 3.34 11.99
CA GLU A 6 -3.30 4.26 11.13
C GLU A 6 -1.94 3.67 10.68
N GLY A 7 -1.94 2.96 9.55
CA GLY A 7 -0.71 2.48 8.89
C GLY A 7 -0.28 1.04 9.15
N SER A 8 -0.98 0.22 9.96
CA SER A 8 -0.58 -1.20 10.18
C SER A 8 -1.66 -2.21 9.79
N LEU A 9 -1.26 -3.21 8.98
CA LEU A 9 -2.14 -4.27 8.48
C LEU A 9 -2.27 -5.48 9.40
N TRP A 10 -1.42 -5.60 10.41
CA TRP A 10 -1.41 -6.75 11.34
C TRP A 10 -1.81 -6.36 12.77
N GLY A 11 -1.97 -5.07 13.05
CA GLY A 11 -2.33 -4.54 14.38
C GLY A 11 -3.83 -4.57 14.73
N GLY A 12 -4.72 -4.90 13.80
CA GLY A 12 -6.19 -4.80 14.01
C GLY A 12 -6.80 -5.76 15.04
N ARG A 13 -5.98 -6.60 15.71
CA ARG A 13 -6.41 -7.59 16.71
C ARG A 13 -5.91 -7.32 18.12
N PHE A 14 -5.22 -6.21 18.35
CA PHE A 14 -4.78 -5.81 19.69
C PHE A 14 -5.80 -4.85 20.31
N ALA A 15 -5.97 -4.93 21.62
CA ALA A 15 -6.84 -4.01 22.36
C ALA A 15 -6.27 -2.58 22.38
N ASP A 16 -4.93 -2.48 22.40
CA ASP A 16 -4.15 -1.25 22.37
C ASP A 16 -3.19 -1.26 21.16
N GLY A 17 -2.52 -0.13 20.91
CA GLY A 17 -1.49 -0.02 19.87
C GLY A 17 -0.22 -0.82 20.20
N PRO A 18 0.71 -0.98 19.23
CA PRO A 18 2.02 -1.58 19.48
C PRO A 18 2.79 -0.75 20.51
N SER A 19 3.64 -1.41 21.30
CA SER A 19 4.59 -0.69 22.15
C SER A 19 5.61 0.07 21.30
N ASP A 20 6.20 1.14 21.84
CA ASP A 20 7.24 1.93 21.14
C ASP A 20 8.40 1.04 20.66
N ALA A 21 8.80 0.06 21.48
CA ALA A 21 9.85 -0.89 21.12
C ALA A 21 9.47 -1.76 19.91
N LEU A 22 8.21 -2.21 19.84
CA LEU A 22 7.72 -3.01 18.72
C LEU A 22 7.61 -2.18 17.45
N ALA A 23 7.06 -0.96 17.54
CA ALA A 23 6.96 -0.04 16.41
C ALA A 23 8.33 0.35 15.84
N ALA A 24 9.33 0.57 16.71
CA ALA A 24 10.70 0.83 16.29
C ALA A 24 11.34 -0.38 15.61
N LEU A 25 11.08 -1.60 16.10
CA LEU A 25 11.63 -2.84 15.56
C LEU A 25 11.02 -3.22 14.20
N SER A 26 9.73 -2.98 14.01
CA SER A 26 9.01 -3.41 12.80
C SER A 26 9.26 -2.49 11.60
N LYS A 27 9.87 -1.32 11.81
CA LYS A 27 10.02 -0.30 10.78
C LYS A 27 11.07 -0.69 9.71
N SER A 28 10.65 -0.77 8.45
CA SER A 28 11.51 -1.07 7.29
C SER A 28 11.67 0.07 6.29
N THR A 29 10.90 1.16 6.43
CA THR A 29 10.93 2.33 5.52
C THR A 29 12.29 2.97 5.29
N HIS A 30 13.26 2.74 6.17
CA HIS A 30 14.63 3.22 6.03
C HIS A 30 15.45 2.46 4.97
N PHE A 31 15.00 1.28 4.51
CA PHE A 31 15.66 0.52 3.44
C PHE A 31 14.70 0.05 2.34
N ASP A 32 13.43 -0.19 2.62
CA ASP A 32 12.50 -0.80 1.65
C ASP A 32 11.86 0.20 0.67
N TRP A 33 12.12 1.51 0.83
CA TRP A 33 11.53 2.55 -0.03
C TRP A 33 11.91 2.38 -1.51
N VAL A 34 13.05 1.73 -1.78
CA VAL A 34 13.47 1.34 -3.14
C VAL A 34 12.45 0.44 -3.85
N LEU A 35 11.57 -0.23 -3.09
CA LEU A 35 10.51 -1.09 -3.63
C LEU A 35 9.25 -0.31 -4.06
N ALA A 36 9.15 0.99 -3.78
CA ALA A 36 7.93 1.77 -4.04
C ALA A 36 7.46 1.74 -5.51
N PRO A 37 8.35 1.88 -6.54
CA PRO A 37 7.93 1.79 -7.95
C PRO A 37 7.34 0.42 -8.32
N TYR A 38 7.87 -0.64 -7.71
CA TYR A 38 7.41 -2.01 -7.92
C TYR A 38 6.06 -2.25 -7.27
N ASP A 39 5.83 -1.71 -6.07
CA ASP A 39 4.53 -1.83 -5.40
C ASP A 39 3.45 -1.07 -6.16
N VAL A 40 3.72 0.15 -6.62
CA VAL A 40 2.78 0.89 -7.49
C VAL A 40 2.44 0.05 -8.73
N THR A 41 3.43 -0.59 -9.35
CA THR A 41 3.24 -1.47 -10.50
C THR A 41 2.38 -2.69 -10.16
N ALA A 42 2.69 -3.40 -9.08
CA ALA A 42 1.93 -4.56 -8.60
C ALA A 42 0.50 -4.19 -8.18
N SER A 43 0.32 -3.02 -7.57
CA SER A 43 -0.98 -2.46 -7.18
C SER A 43 -1.85 -2.16 -8.40
N LYS A 44 -1.28 -1.60 -9.49
CA LYS A 44 -2.01 -1.41 -10.76
C LYS A 44 -2.40 -2.76 -11.37
N ALA A 45 -1.53 -3.77 -11.29
CA ALA A 45 -1.85 -5.12 -11.75
C ALA A 45 -3.00 -5.73 -10.92
N HIS A 46 -2.97 -5.56 -9.59
CA HIS A 46 -4.02 -6.06 -8.70
C HIS A 46 -5.37 -5.38 -8.93
N ALA A 47 -5.40 -4.06 -9.14
CA ALA A 47 -6.63 -3.36 -9.52
C ALA A 47 -7.28 -3.96 -10.79
N ARG A 48 -6.47 -4.32 -11.80
CA ARG A 48 -6.94 -5.00 -13.01
C ARG A 48 -7.40 -6.44 -12.74
N VAL A 49 -6.76 -7.16 -11.82
CA VAL A 49 -7.21 -8.49 -11.38
C VAL A 49 -8.58 -8.42 -10.71
N LEU A 50 -8.78 -7.47 -9.79
CA LEU A 50 -10.05 -7.28 -9.09
C LEU A 50 -11.19 -6.89 -10.04
N HIS A 51 -10.92 -6.01 -11.00
CA HIS A 51 -11.88 -5.66 -12.05
C HIS A 51 -12.28 -6.88 -12.89
N ARG A 52 -11.31 -7.67 -13.39
CA ARG A 52 -11.60 -8.90 -14.13
C ARG A 52 -12.38 -9.94 -13.31
N ALA A 53 -12.21 -9.93 -11.98
CA ALA A 53 -12.96 -10.78 -11.06
C ALA A 53 -14.36 -10.24 -10.71
N GLY A 54 -14.78 -9.10 -11.26
CA GLY A 54 -16.07 -8.48 -10.98
C GLY A 54 -16.17 -7.79 -9.61
N LEU A 55 -15.04 -7.52 -8.95
CA LEU A 55 -14.97 -6.88 -7.63
C LEU A 55 -14.82 -5.36 -7.69
N LEU A 56 -14.59 -4.81 -8.89
CA LEU A 56 -14.53 -3.38 -9.17
C LEU A 56 -15.36 -3.09 -10.44
N THR A 57 -16.06 -1.95 -10.46
CA THR A 57 -16.63 -1.40 -11.70
C THR A 57 -15.52 -0.79 -12.57
N ASP A 58 -15.84 -0.42 -13.82
CA ASP A 58 -14.91 0.30 -14.69
C ASP A 58 -14.46 1.63 -14.06
N GLU A 59 -15.40 2.40 -13.49
CA GLU A 59 -15.10 3.67 -12.82
C GLU A 59 -14.20 3.48 -11.60
N GLN A 60 -14.44 2.43 -10.81
CA GLN A 60 -13.61 2.12 -9.64
C GLN A 60 -12.20 1.68 -10.04
N ARG A 61 -12.07 0.85 -11.08
CA ARG A 61 -10.78 0.48 -11.66
C ARG A 61 -10.03 1.71 -12.13
N ASP A 62 -10.66 2.56 -12.91
CA ASP A 62 -10.02 3.73 -13.52
C ASP A 62 -9.63 4.78 -12.46
N GLY A 63 -10.47 4.98 -11.44
CA GLY A 63 -10.12 5.82 -10.29
C GLY A 63 -8.90 5.30 -9.52
N LEU A 64 -8.81 3.98 -9.30
CA LEU A 64 -7.63 3.37 -8.66
C LEU A 64 -6.37 3.50 -9.53
N LEU A 65 -6.48 3.27 -10.84
CA LEU A 65 -5.34 3.40 -11.75
C LEU A 65 -4.83 4.85 -11.81
N ALA A 66 -5.73 5.83 -11.93
CA ALA A 66 -5.38 7.25 -11.91
C ALA A 66 -4.75 7.67 -10.58
N GLY A 67 -5.30 7.20 -9.45
CA GLY A 67 -4.72 7.45 -8.12
C GLY A 67 -3.31 6.85 -7.97
N LEU A 68 -3.08 5.66 -8.50
CA LEU A 68 -1.77 5.01 -8.51
C LEU A 68 -0.78 5.65 -9.49
N ASP A 69 -1.24 6.22 -10.60
CA ASP A 69 -0.42 7.03 -11.52
C ASP A 69 0.04 8.33 -10.85
N SER A 70 -0.87 9.04 -10.20
CA SER A 70 -0.55 10.24 -9.41
C SER A 70 0.41 9.90 -8.26
N LEU A 71 0.10 8.90 -7.44
CA LEU A 71 0.98 8.46 -6.35
C LEU A 71 2.37 8.06 -6.85
N GLY A 72 2.45 7.32 -7.95
CA GLY A 72 3.72 6.92 -8.54
C GLY A 72 4.55 8.11 -9.03
N SER A 73 3.91 9.16 -9.54
CA SER A 73 4.58 10.40 -9.96
C SER A 73 5.16 11.14 -8.75
N ASP A 74 4.37 11.27 -7.69
CA ASP A 74 4.78 11.97 -6.47
C ASP A 74 5.88 11.21 -5.71
N VAL A 75 5.91 9.87 -5.80
CA VAL A 75 7.03 9.05 -5.31
C VAL A 75 8.29 9.29 -6.14
N ALA A 76 8.16 9.41 -7.46
CA ALA A 76 9.29 9.55 -8.37
C ALA A 76 9.96 10.93 -8.28
N ASP A 77 9.19 12.00 -8.04
CA ASP A 77 9.72 13.36 -7.87
C ASP A 77 10.09 13.70 -6.41
N GLY A 78 9.78 12.81 -5.48
CA GLY A 78 10.10 12.93 -4.05
C GLY A 78 9.13 13.80 -3.25
N SER A 79 8.01 14.25 -3.84
CA SER A 79 6.96 14.99 -3.14
C SER A 79 6.11 14.11 -2.21
N PHE A 80 6.13 12.79 -2.39
CA PHE A 80 5.55 11.81 -1.47
C PHE A 80 6.62 10.90 -0.86
N GLY A 81 6.54 10.68 0.45
CA GLY A 81 7.45 9.83 1.21
C GLY A 81 6.80 9.17 2.42
N PRO A 82 7.54 8.27 3.10
CA PRO A 82 7.08 7.64 4.32
C PRO A 82 7.06 8.63 5.48
N LEU A 83 6.05 8.51 6.35
CA LEU A 83 5.96 9.23 7.61
C LEU A 83 6.74 8.49 8.72
N PRO A 84 7.06 9.16 9.84
CA PRO A 84 7.64 8.50 11.00
C PRO A 84 6.79 7.32 11.52
N THR A 85 5.48 7.36 11.31
CA THR A 85 4.50 6.35 11.74
C THR A 85 4.32 5.20 10.75
N ASP A 86 4.81 5.33 9.51
CA ASP A 86 4.68 4.24 8.54
C ASP A 86 5.69 3.13 8.86
N GLU A 87 5.17 1.92 9.01
CA GLU A 87 5.94 0.71 9.28
C GLU A 87 6.82 0.34 8.08
N ASP A 88 6.20 0.21 6.90
CA ASP A 88 6.83 -0.26 5.66
C ASP A 88 6.39 0.59 4.45
N VAL A 89 7.04 0.37 3.30
CA VAL A 89 6.66 1.01 2.03
C VAL A 89 5.22 0.73 1.61
N HIS A 90 4.66 -0.44 1.96
CA HIS A 90 3.32 -0.86 1.57
C HIS A 90 2.25 -0.06 2.31
N GLY A 91 2.41 0.14 3.61
CA GLY A 91 1.55 0.95 4.47
C GLY A 91 1.60 2.42 4.06
N ALA A 92 2.80 2.94 3.79
CA ALA A 92 2.98 4.31 3.30
C ALA A 92 2.24 4.54 1.96
N LEU A 93 2.41 3.64 0.98
CA LEU A 93 1.72 3.77 -0.31
C LEU A 93 0.21 3.57 -0.20
N GLU A 94 -0.27 2.69 0.68
CA GLU A 94 -1.70 2.52 0.93
C GLU A 94 -2.31 3.80 1.52
N ARG A 95 -1.66 4.43 2.49
CA ARG A 95 -2.03 5.76 3.01
C ARG A 95 -2.06 6.79 1.88
N GLY A 96 -0.99 6.88 1.09
CA GLY A 96 -0.92 7.81 -0.03
C GLY A 96 -2.02 7.61 -1.07
N LEU A 97 -2.40 6.36 -1.35
CA LEU A 97 -3.50 6.07 -2.24
C LEU A 97 -4.85 6.52 -1.63
N ILE A 98 -5.10 6.20 -0.36
CA ILE A 98 -6.31 6.62 0.36
C ILE A 98 -6.44 8.14 0.39
N ASP A 99 -5.35 8.88 0.60
CA ASP A 99 -5.34 10.35 0.59
C ASP A 99 -5.78 10.92 -0.77
N ARG A 100 -5.50 10.21 -1.88
CA ARG A 100 -5.80 10.63 -3.25
C ARG A 100 -7.19 10.22 -3.72
N VAL A 101 -7.64 9.00 -3.40
CA VAL A 101 -8.90 8.44 -3.94
C VAL A 101 -9.99 8.22 -2.89
N GLY A 102 -9.70 8.56 -1.63
CA GLY A 102 -10.60 8.36 -0.49
C GLY A 102 -10.56 6.93 0.07
N PRO A 103 -10.98 6.77 1.34
CA PRO A 103 -10.87 5.51 2.07
C PRO A 103 -11.77 4.40 1.52
N GLU A 104 -12.92 4.74 0.93
CA GLU A 104 -13.81 3.75 0.34
C GLU A 104 -13.18 3.09 -0.90
N LEU A 105 -12.71 3.89 -1.85
CA LEU A 105 -12.13 3.35 -3.09
C LEU A 105 -10.74 2.76 -2.84
N GLY A 106 -9.86 3.47 -2.14
CA GLY A 106 -8.52 2.98 -1.82
C GLY A 106 -8.55 1.68 -1.02
N GLY A 107 -9.50 1.59 -0.07
CA GLY A 107 -9.69 0.41 0.76
C GLY A 107 -10.12 -0.85 0.00
N ARG A 108 -10.73 -0.73 -1.19
CA ARG A 108 -11.12 -1.88 -2.03
C ARG A 108 -9.92 -2.65 -2.58
N LEU A 109 -8.77 -1.98 -2.75
CA LEU A 109 -7.54 -2.61 -3.26
C LEU A 109 -6.98 -3.71 -2.33
N ARG A 110 -7.41 -3.72 -1.06
CA ARG A 110 -7.05 -4.77 -0.08
C ARG A 110 -7.73 -6.11 -0.36
N ALA A 111 -8.84 -6.14 -1.10
CA ALA A 111 -9.59 -7.36 -1.36
C ALA A 111 -8.69 -8.41 -2.03
N GLY A 112 -8.66 -9.63 -1.48
CA GLY A 112 -7.90 -10.75 -2.04
C GLY A 112 -6.37 -10.57 -2.07
N ARG A 113 -5.81 -9.59 -1.35
CA ARG A 113 -4.36 -9.33 -1.30
C ARG A 113 -3.77 -9.79 0.02
N SER A 114 -2.59 -10.40 -0.02
CA SER A 114 -1.78 -10.70 1.17
C SER A 114 -0.46 -9.94 1.09
N ARG A 115 0.15 -9.64 2.25
CA ARG A 115 1.49 -9.03 2.29
C ARG A 115 2.59 -10.06 2.01
N ASN A 116 2.33 -11.34 2.25
CA ASN A 116 3.32 -12.41 2.10
C ASN A 116 3.73 -12.63 0.64
N ASP A 117 2.76 -12.74 -0.27
CA ASP A 117 3.01 -12.91 -1.71
C ASP A 117 3.35 -11.59 -2.40
N GLN A 118 2.80 -10.47 -1.92
CA GLN A 118 3.19 -9.13 -2.35
C GLN A 118 4.68 -8.90 -2.14
N VAL A 119 5.21 -9.00 -0.91
CA VAL A 119 6.63 -8.71 -0.64
C VAL A 119 7.56 -9.63 -1.43
N ALA A 120 7.22 -10.92 -1.56
CA ALA A 120 7.99 -11.87 -2.36
C ALA A 120 8.00 -11.51 -3.86
N THR A 121 6.88 -11.01 -4.39
CA THR A 121 6.78 -10.53 -5.78
C THR A 121 7.66 -9.31 -5.99
N LEU A 122 7.57 -8.32 -5.10
CA LEU A 122 8.30 -7.05 -5.22
C LEU A 122 9.80 -7.25 -5.13
N PHE A 123 10.26 -8.05 -4.17
CA PHE A 123 11.68 -8.34 -4.05
C PHE A 123 12.25 -9.04 -5.30
N ARG A 124 11.49 -9.97 -5.90
CA ARG A 124 11.88 -10.63 -7.15
C ARG A 124 11.86 -9.70 -8.37
N MET A 125 10.95 -8.74 -8.42
CA MET A 125 10.94 -7.73 -9.48
C MET A 125 12.17 -6.84 -9.35
N TRP A 126 12.46 -6.34 -8.15
CA TRP A 126 13.63 -5.50 -7.88
C TRP A 126 14.95 -6.23 -8.20
N LEU A 127 15.08 -7.50 -7.83
CA LEU A 127 16.27 -8.31 -8.14
C LEU A 127 16.50 -8.58 -9.64
N ARG A 128 15.47 -8.39 -10.48
CA ARG A 128 15.58 -8.63 -11.93
C ARG A 128 16.08 -7.41 -12.70
N ASP A 129 15.98 -6.23 -12.11
CA ASP A 129 16.50 -4.99 -12.68
C ASP A 129 17.97 -4.80 -12.30
#